data_AF-A0A828SYJ3-F1
#
_entry.id   AF-A0A828SYJ3-F1
#
_cell.length_a   1.000
_cell.length_b   1.000
_cell.length_c   1.000
_cell.angle_alpha   90.00
_cell.angle_beta   90.00
_cell.angle_gamma   90.00
#
_symmetry.space_group_name_H-M   'P 1'
#
loop_
_entity.id
_entity.type
_entity.pdbx_description
1 polymer ?
#
loop_
_entity_poly.entity_id
_entity_poly.type
_entity_poly.pdbx_seq_one_letter_code
_entity_poly.pdbx_strand_id
1 'polypeptide(L)'
;MSCTEYLLLLFIFLIGIELAFTHFNRTWLSWKILIVPLAAFIGSCLAGLLNYSLLGHEFTLNEILALGQGYGWYSMSGILFTQLHSAELGGIALLTDLFREIVAILLMYTMGWRFPRPAISSAGATSMDVTLAMVKQSCGTHYVPHAMMSGLLLSLLAPLLITVFLNF
;
A
#
# COMPACT_ATOMS: atom_id res chain seq x y z
N MET A 1 -18.30 11.90 -20.47
CA MET A 1 -17.83 10.83 -19.58
C MET A 1 -17.82 9.55 -20.39
N SER A 2 -16.68 8.87 -20.47
CA SER A 2 -16.51 7.62 -21.21
C SER A 2 -17.19 6.43 -20.50
N CYS A 3 -17.54 5.34 -21.20
CA CYS A 3 -18.18 4.15 -20.60
C CYS A 3 -17.43 3.62 -19.36
N THR A 4 -16.11 3.75 -19.37
CA THR A 4 -15.23 3.35 -18.26
C THR A 4 -15.49 4.15 -16.99
N GLU A 5 -15.77 5.46 -17.10
CA GLU A 5 -16.05 6.33 -15.95
C GLU A 5 -17.36 5.92 -15.25
N TYR A 6 -18.39 5.56 -16.01
CA TYR A 6 -19.65 5.08 -15.46
C TYR A 6 -19.48 3.74 -14.75
N LEU A 7 -18.71 2.81 -15.32
CA LEU A 7 -18.40 1.52 -14.70
C LEU A 7 -17.64 1.70 -13.38
N LEU A 8 -16.69 2.65 -13.35
CA LEU A 8 -15.88 2.94 -12.18
C LEU A 8 -16.73 3.54 -11.05
N LEU A 9 -17.61 4.49 -11.36
CA LEU A 9 -18.57 5.03 -10.40
C LEU A 9 -19.52 3.95 -9.86
N LEU A 10 -19.98 3.03 -10.72
CA LEU A 10 -20.79 1.89 -10.30
C LEU A 10 -20.02 0.98 -9.34
N PHE A 11 -18.76 0.66 -9.62
CA PHE A 11 -17.93 -0.14 -8.72
C PHE A 11 -17.64 0.56 -7.39
N ILE A 12 -17.33 1.85 -7.39
CA ILE A 12 -17.19 2.64 -6.14
C ILE A 12 -18.48 2.58 -5.32
N PHE A 13 -19.64 2.72 -5.97
CA PHE A 13 -20.93 2.62 -5.29
C PHE A 13 -21.19 1.22 -4.72
N LEU A 14 -20.89 0.16 -5.46
CA LEU A 14 -21.03 -1.23 -5.01
C LEU A 14 -20.09 -1.55 -3.84
N ILE A 15 -18.84 -1.10 -3.90
CA ILE A 15 -17.88 -1.22 -2.79
C ILE A 15 -18.40 -0.47 -1.56
N GLY A 16 -18.99 0.72 -1.75
CA GLY A 16 -19.63 1.48 -0.67
C GLY A 16 -20.79 0.73 -0.02
N ILE A 17 -21.63 0.07 -0.81
CA ILE A 17 -22.70 -0.82 -0.32
C ILE A 17 -22.11 -1.99 0.46
N GLU A 18 -21.10 -2.66 -0.09
CA GLU A 18 -20.44 -3.79 0.57
C GLU A 18 -19.85 -3.37 1.92
N LEU A 19 -19.14 -2.23 1.97
CA LEU A 19 -18.64 -1.64 3.22
C LEU A 19 -19.76 -1.31 4.22
N ALA A 20 -20.89 -0.77 3.75
CA ALA A 20 -22.03 -0.42 4.62
C ALA A 20 -22.68 -1.66 5.26
N PHE A 21 -22.72 -2.78 4.54
CA PHE A 21 -23.21 -4.06 5.04
C PHE A 21 -22.13 -4.87 5.78
N THR A 22 -20.87 -4.42 5.76
CA THR A 22 -19.80 -5.05 6.54
C THR A 22 -19.95 -4.60 8.00
N HIS A 23 -20.34 -5.52 8.89
CA HIS A 23 -20.35 -5.23 10.32
C HIS A 23 -18.92 -5.05 10.83
N PHE A 24 -18.44 -3.79 10.83
CA PHE A 24 -17.19 -3.40 11.46
C PHE A 24 -17.27 -3.66 12.96
N ASN A 25 -16.84 -4.85 13.36
CA ASN A 25 -16.82 -5.23 14.74
C ASN A 25 -15.62 -4.53 15.42
N ARG A 26 -15.75 -4.14 16.69
CA ARG A 26 -14.70 -3.38 17.41
C ARG A 26 -13.34 -4.10 17.43
N THR A 27 -13.35 -5.42 17.20
CA THR A 27 -12.17 -6.28 17.05
C THR A 27 -11.30 -5.93 15.84
N TRP A 28 -11.84 -5.28 14.80
CA TRP A 28 -11.11 -4.84 13.60
C TRP A 28 -10.15 -3.68 13.91
N LEU A 29 -10.48 -2.88 14.92
CA LEU A 29 -9.61 -1.82 15.47
C LEU A 29 -8.69 -2.33 16.58
N SER A 30 -8.54 -3.66 16.73
CA SER A 30 -7.64 -4.19 17.74
C SER A 30 -6.18 -3.83 17.43
N TRP A 31 -5.39 -3.63 18.48
CA TRP A 31 -3.96 -3.34 18.38
C TRP A 31 -3.20 -4.35 17.51
N LYS A 32 -3.62 -5.62 17.54
CA LYS A 32 -3.03 -6.71 16.75
C LYS A 32 -3.19 -6.52 15.24
N ILE A 33 -4.22 -5.80 14.80
CA ILE A 33 -4.49 -5.49 13.39
C ILE A 33 -3.77 -4.20 12.99
N LEU A 34 -3.87 -3.15 13.81
CA LEU A 34 -3.26 -1.85 13.53
C LEU A 34 -1.73 -1.88 13.50
N ILE A 35 -1.10 -2.87 14.14
CA ILE A 35 0.36 -3.04 14.07
C ILE A 35 0.84 -3.40 12.65
N VAL A 36 -0.01 -3.94 11.79
CA VAL A 36 0.35 -4.34 10.40
C VAL A 36 0.63 -3.13 9.51
N PRO A 37 -0.29 -2.15 9.35
CA PRO A 37 0.01 -0.92 8.61
C PRO A 37 1.10 -0.08 9.28
N LEU A 38 1.16 -0.07 10.61
CA LEU A 38 2.22 0.64 11.33
C LEU A 38 3.60 0.03 11.02
N ALA A 39 3.71 -1.30 10.99
CA ALA A 39 4.94 -1.99 10.63
C ALA A 39 5.31 -1.74 9.16
N ALA A 40 4.34 -1.61 8.26
CA ALA A 40 4.59 -1.25 6.86
C ALA A 40 5.16 0.17 6.75
N PHE A 41 4.55 1.14 7.44
CA PHE A 41 5.04 2.52 7.49
C PHE A 41 6.47 2.61 8.03
N ILE A 42 6.71 2.01 9.20
CA ILE A 42 8.04 2.03 9.84
C ILE A 42 9.06 1.29 8.98
N GLY A 43 8.69 0.13 8.44
CA GLY A 43 9.53 -0.67 7.56
C GLY A 43 9.92 0.08 6.28
N SER A 44 8.98 0.73 5.61
CA SER A 44 9.24 1.57 4.44
C SER A 44 10.18 2.74 4.78
N CYS A 45 9.97 3.40 5.93
CA CYS A 45 10.83 4.50 6.36
C CYS A 45 12.27 4.04 6.65
N LEU A 46 12.43 2.94 7.40
CA LEU A 46 13.74 2.35 7.69
C LEU A 46 14.44 1.88 6.40
N ALA A 47 13.71 1.23 5.49
CA ALA A 47 14.24 0.84 4.20
C ALA A 47 14.68 2.06 3.37
N GLY A 48 13.92 3.15 3.39
CA GLY A 48 14.30 4.41 2.72
C GLY A 48 15.58 5.02 3.30
N LEU A 49 15.74 5.03 4.62
CA LEU A 49 16.98 5.49 5.27
C LEU A 49 18.18 4.62 4.90
N LEU A 50 18.00 3.29 4.84
CA LEU A 50 19.05 2.37 4.38
C LEU A 50 19.39 2.61 2.90
N ASN A 51 18.38 2.77 2.05
CA ASN A 51 18.57 3.03 0.62
C ASN A 51 19.26 4.38 0.37
N TYR A 52 19.02 5.40 1.19
CA TYR A 52 19.74 6.68 1.10
C TYR A 52 21.25 6.52 1.27
N SER A 53 21.71 5.58 2.09
CA SER A 53 23.16 5.32 2.21
C SER A 53 23.81 4.80 0.93
N LEU A 54 23.02 4.18 0.04
CA LEU A 54 23.46 3.64 -1.25
C LEU A 54 23.24 4.62 -2.41
N LEU A 55 22.13 5.37 -2.38
CA LEU A 55 21.61 6.20 -3.47
C LEU A 55 21.77 7.71 -3.23
N GLY A 56 22.30 8.12 -2.07
CA GLY A 56 22.32 9.53 -1.64
C GLY A 56 23.19 10.48 -2.48
N HIS A 57 23.89 9.97 -3.49
CA HIS A 57 24.60 10.79 -4.47
C HIS A 57 23.68 11.34 -5.59
N GLU A 58 22.57 10.65 -5.88
CA GLU A 58 21.67 10.98 -7.00
C GLU A 58 20.33 11.53 -6.53
N PHE A 59 19.85 11.10 -5.36
CA PHE A 59 18.53 11.47 -4.83
C PHE A 59 18.63 12.10 -3.45
N THR A 60 17.69 13.00 -3.16
CA THR A 60 17.55 13.56 -1.81
C THR A 60 16.91 12.53 -0.87
N LEU A 61 17.20 12.65 0.43
CA LEU A 61 16.60 11.76 1.45
C LEU A 61 15.06 11.83 1.41
N ASN A 62 14.52 13.02 1.12
CA ASN A 62 13.09 13.30 1.05
C ASN A 62 12.44 12.58 -0.14
N GLU A 63 13.08 12.59 -1.31
CA GLU A 63 12.62 11.82 -2.48
C GLU A 63 12.61 10.33 -2.21
N ILE A 64 13.68 9.78 -1.63
CA ILE A 64 13.77 8.34 -1.32
C ILE A 64 12.72 7.92 -0.30
N LEU A 65 12.54 8.71 0.76
CA LEU A 65 11.51 8.44 1.76
C LEU A 65 10.12 8.53 1.16
N ALA A 66 9.84 9.54 0.34
CA ALA A 66 8.56 9.69 -0.34
C ALA A 66 8.26 8.48 -1.23
N LEU A 67 9.24 8.01 -2.03
CA LEU A 67 9.10 6.85 -2.92
C LEU A 67 8.69 5.58 -2.16
N GLY A 68 9.09 5.45 -0.89
CA GLY A 68 8.69 4.34 -0.02
C GLY A 68 7.25 4.40 0.51
N GLN A 69 6.56 5.54 0.40
CA GLN A 69 5.21 5.75 0.93
C GLN A 69 4.08 5.61 -0.10
N GLY A 70 4.38 5.13 -1.32
CA GLY A 70 3.35 4.79 -2.32
C GLY A 70 2.49 3.59 -1.95
N TYR A 71 3.03 2.72 -1.10
CA TYR A 71 2.38 1.51 -0.60
C TYR A 71 1.68 0.67 -1.66
N GLY A 72 2.24 0.58 -2.88
CA GLY A 72 1.76 -0.31 -3.93
C GLY A 72 0.67 0.30 -4.80
N TRP A 73 0.20 1.51 -4.50
CA TRP A 73 -0.81 2.18 -5.33
C TRP A 73 -0.16 2.88 -6.53
N TYR A 74 0.48 2.09 -7.40
CA TYR A 74 1.33 2.57 -8.50
C TYR A 74 0.64 3.55 -9.45
N SER A 75 -0.66 3.39 -9.70
CA SER A 75 -1.44 4.31 -10.56
C SER A 75 -1.58 5.71 -9.95
N MET A 76 -1.72 5.81 -8.63
CA MET A 76 -1.87 7.09 -7.93
C MET A 76 -0.51 7.71 -7.64
N SER A 77 0.41 6.92 -7.07
CA SER A 77 1.74 7.40 -6.69
C SER A 77 2.50 7.93 -7.92
N GLY A 78 2.55 7.21 -9.03
CA GLY A 78 3.26 7.66 -10.23
C GLY A 78 2.74 9.00 -10.78
N ILE A 79 1.42 9.19 -10.82
CA ILE A 79 0.81 10.46 -11.24
C ILE A 79 1.13 11.57 -10.24
N LEU A 80 1.03 11.29 -8.94
CA LEU A 80 1.27 12.26 -7.88
C LEU A 80 2.72 12.76 -7.89
N PHE A 81 3.70 11.87 -8.01
CA PHE A 81 5.12 12.24 -8.15
C PHE A 81 5.39 13.02 -9.44
N THR A 82 4.75 12.64 -10.54
CA THR A 82 4.87 13.38 -11.82
C THR A 82 4.37 14.81 -11.69
N GLN A 83 3.27 15.02 -10.95
CA GLN A 83 2.67 16.34 -10.76
C GLN A 83 3.39 17.20 -9.72
N LEU A 84 3.89 16.59 -8.64
CA LEU A 84 4.52 17.31 -7.53
C LEU A 84 6.01 17.58 -7.73
N HIS A 85 6.72 16.74 -8.50
CA HIS A 85 8.18 16.83 -8.60
C HIS A 85 8.70 16.67 -10.03
N SER A 86 8.64 15.46 -10.60
CA SER A 86 9.14 15.19 -11.96
C SER A 86 8.58 13.90 -12.56
N ALA A 87 8.51 13.85 -13.90
CA ALA A 87 8.08 12.65 -14.63
C ALA A 87 9.02 11.45 -14.42
N GLU A 88 10.31 11.70 -14.20
CA GLU A 88 11.30 10.67 -13.90
C GLU A 88 11.01 9.99 -12.56
N LEU A 89 10.82 10.76 -11.48
CA LEU A 89 10.41 10.22 -10.19
C LEU A 89 9.05 9.53 -10.25
N GLY A 90 8.13 10.04 -11.09
CA GLY A 90 6.86 9.37 -11.36
C GLY A 90 7.02 7.96 -11.92
N GLY A 91 7.94 7.78 -12.86
CA GLY A 91 8.29 6.47 -13.41
C GLY A 91 8.91 5.55 -12.36
N ILE A 92 9.83 6.07 -11.54
CA ILE A 92 10.47 5.32 -10.45
C ILE A 92 9.43 4.89 -9.40
N ALA A 93 8.51 5.78 -9.02
CA ALA A 93 7.43 5.49 -8.07
C ALA A 93 6.53 4.36 -8.58
N LEU A 94 6.11 4.43 -9.85
CA LEU A 94 5.29 3.39 -10.48
C LEU A 94 5.99 2.03 -10.45
N LEU A 95 7.27 1.98 -10.87
CA LEU A 95 8.04 0.73 -10.88
C LEU A 95 8.29 0.20 -9.47
N THR A 96 8.59 1.08 -8.52
CA THR A 96 8.81 0.71 -7.12
C THR A 96 7.57 0.05 -6.53
N ASP A 97 6.40 0.65 -6.73
CA ASP A 97 5.14 0.10 -6.22
C ASP A 97 4.74 -1.20 -6.94
N LEU A 98 4.99 -1.31 -8.25
CA LEU A 98 4.77 -2.54 -9.02
C LEU A 98 5.65 -3.69 -8.52
N PHE A 99 6.96 -3.44 -8.37
CA PHE A 99 7.88 -4.46 -7.84
C PHE A 99 7.54 -4.84 -6.41
N ARG A 100 7.14 -3.88 -5.58
CA ARG A 100 6.69 -4.13 -4.21
C ARG A 100 5.49 -5.07 -4.17
N GLU A 101 4.52 -4.89 -5.06
CA GLU A 101 3.36 -5.79 -5.18
C GLU A 101 3.77 -7.20 -5.60
N ILE A 102 4.62 -7.35 -6.62
CA ILE A 102 5.10 -8.65 -7.08
C ILE A 102 5.84 -9.38 -5.95
N VAL A 103 6.75 -8.68 -5.24
CA VAL A 103 7.48 -9.24 -4.10
C VAL A 103 6.51 -9.63 -2.98
N ALA A 104 5.51 -8.81 -2.67
CA ALA A 104 4.52 -9.13 -1.65
C ALA A 104 3.72 -10.40 -1.98
N ILE A 105 3.31 -10.59 -3.24
CA ILE A 105 2.64 -11.80 -3.70
C ILE A 105 3.54 -13.03 -3.54
N LEU A 106 4.82 -12.92 -3.91
CA LEU A 106 5.79 -14.01 -3.73
C LEU A 106 6.01 -14.35 -2.25
N LEU A 107 6.11 -13.34 -1.39
CA LEU A 107 6.25 -13.51 0.05
C LEU A 107 4.99 -14.16 0.67
N MET A 108 3.80 -13.78 0.22
CA MET A 108 2.56 -14.43 0.64
C MET A 108 2.50 -15.89 0.21
N TYR A 109 2.86 -16.19 -1.04
CA TYR A 109 2.85 -17.56 -1.54
C TYR A 109 3.82 -18.47 -0.78
N THR A 110 5.03 -18.00 -0.52
CA THR A 110 6.11 -18.81 0.09
C THR A 110 6.03 -18.87 1.61
N MET A 111 5.74 -17.74 2.27
CA MET A 111 5.85 -17.57 3.73
C MET A 111 4.54 -17.18 4.40
N GLY A 112 3.47 -16.87 3.65
CA GLY A 112 2.20 -16.36 4.19
C GLY A 112 1.51 -17.32 5.17
N TRP A 113 1.68 -18.64 4.99
CA TRP A 113 1.12 -19.65 5.89
C TRP A 113 1.80 -19.68 7.27
N ARG A 114 3.08 -19.27 7.34
CA ARG A 114 3.87 -19.26 8.58
C ARG A 114 3.90 -17.87 9.23
N PHE A 115 4.01 -16.82 8.42
CA PHE A 115 4.14 -15.43 8.84
C PHE A 115 3.12 -14.53 8.13
N PRO A 116 1.82 -14.68 8.42
CA PRO A 116 0.75 -13.98 7.70
C PRO A 116 0.80 -12.46 7.90
N ARG A 117 1.06 -11.97 9.11
CA ARG A 117 1.08 -10.52 9.40
C ARG A 117 2.20 -9.77 8.68
N PRO A 118 3.47 -10.22 8.71
CA PRO A 118 4.53 -9.60 7.90
C PRO A 118 4.26 -9.68 6.40
N ALA A 119 3.75 -10.82 5.90
CA ALA A 119 3.41 -10.97 4.49
C ALA A 119 2.34 -9.96 4.05
N ILE A 120 1.27 -9.80 4.84
CA ILE A 120 0.24 -8.78 4.59
C ILE A 120 0.82 -7.36 4.68
N SER A 121 1.70 -7.09 5.65
CA SER A 121 2.35 -5.78 5.81
C SER A 121 3.15 -5.39 4.55
N SER A 122 3.82 -6.35 3.91
CA SER A 122 4.59 -6.09 2.68
C SER A 122 3.71 -5.65 1.49
N ALA A 123 2.45 -6.09 1.44
CA ALA A 123 1.50 -5.68 0.40
C ALA A 123 1.00 -4.23 0.57
N GLY A 124 1.07 -3.65 1.78
CA GLY A 124 0.72 -2.25 2.00
C GLY A 124 -0.75 -1.91 1.66
N ALA A 125 -0.97 -0.95 0.75
CA ALA A 125 -2.30 -0.53 0.30
C ALA A 125 -3.03 -1.66 -0.46
N THR A 126 -2.28 -2.47 -1.23
CA THR A 126 -2.85 -3.47 -2.14
C THR A 126 -3.32 -4.74 -1.44
N SER A 127 -3.22 -4.78 -0.10
CA SER A 127 -3.72 -5.87 0.73
C SER A 127 -5.25 -5.96 0.75
N MET A 128 -5.94 -4.85 0.50
CA MET A 128 -7.41 -4.80 0.52
C MET A 128 -8.04 -5.18 -0.83
N ASP A 129 -7.33 -5.05 -1.95
CA ASP A 129 -7.84 -5.25 -3.30
C ASP A 129 -7.09 -6.39 -4.02
N VAL A 130 -5.98 -6.10 -4.72
CA VAL A 130 -5.29 -6.99 -5.65
C VAL A 130 -4.80 -8.24 -4.94
N THR A 131 -4.24 -8.09 -3.75
CA THR A 131 -3.65 -9.21 -3.01
C THR A 131 -4.60 -9.83 -2.00
N LEU A 132 -5.85 -9.36 -1.89
CA LEU A 132 -6.82 -9.89 -0.93
C LEU A 132 -7.14 -11.38 -1.18
N ALA A 133 -7.25 -11.78 -2.45
CA ALA A 133 -7.43 -13.18 -2.82
C ALA A 133 -6.25 -14.05 -2.34
N MET A 134 -5.02 -13.54 -2.48
CA MET A 134 -3.80 -14.20 -2.01
C MET A 134 -3.75 -14.28 -0.49
N VAL A 135 -4.20 -13.25 0.23
CA VAL A 135 -4.33 -13.31 1.69
C VAL A 135 -5.29 -14.42 2.10
N LYS A 136 -6.47 -14.51 1.47
CA LYS A 136 -7.46 -15.58 1.76
C LYS A 136 -6.88 -16.97 1.52
N GLN A 137 -6.13 -17.14 0.43
CA GLN A 137 -5.57 -18.44 0.04
C GLN A 137 -4.34 -18.86 0.86
N SER A 138 -3.39 -17.95 1.08
CA SER A 138 -2.09 -18.27 1.69
C SER A 138 -2.04 -18.00 3.20
N CYS A 139 -2.72 -16.95 3.68
CA CYS A 139 -2.69 -16.56 5.10
C CYS A 139 -3.91 -17.09 5.87
N GLY A 140 -5.03 -17.32 5.17
CA GLY A 140 -6.29 -17.79 5.73
C GLY A 140 -7.30 -16.66 5.99
N THR A 141 -8.58 -17.00 5.96
CA THR A 141 -9.70 -16.05 6.03
C THR A 141 -9.77 -15.24 7.32
N HIS A 142 -9.23 -15.77 8.43
CA HIS A 142 -9.12 -15.05 9.69
C HIS A 142 -8.23 -13.79 9.60
N TYR A 143 -7.32 -13.70 8.63
CA TYR A 143 -6.45 -12.54 8.44
C TYR A 143 -7.00 -11.48 7.47
N VAL A 144 -8.18 -11.71 6.89
CA VAL A 144 -8.86 -10.72 6.03
C VAL A 144 -9.02 -9.35 6.70
N PRO A 145 -9.44 -9.25 7.98
CA PRO A 145 -9.50 -7.95 8.65
C PRO A 145 -8.14 -7.24 8.76
N HIS A 146 -7.04 -7.99 8.86
CA HIS A 146 -5.70 -7.38 8.90
C HIS A 146 -5.35 -6.73 7.56
N ALA A 147 -5.66 -7.42 6.46
CA ALA A 147 -5.40 -6.95 5.11
C ALA A 147 -6.31 -5.78 4.70
N MET A 148 -7.59 -5.82 5.07
CA MET A 148 -8.52 -4.71 4.80
C MET A 148 -8.13 -3.45 5.57
N MET A 149 -7.84 -3.56 6.88
CA MET A 149 -7.45 -2.40 7.69
C MET A 149 -6.10 -1.83 7.28
N SER A 150 -5.13 -2.69 6.93
CA SER A 150 -3.84 -2.25 6.43
C SER A 150 -4.00 -1.47 5.13
N GLY A 151 -4.74 -2.04 4.18
CA GLY A 151 -4.97 -1.43 2.88
C GLY A 151 -5.69 -0.09 2.98
N LEU A 152 -6.79 -0.05 3.74
CA LEU A 152 -7.56 1.17 3.97
C LEU A 152 -6.71 2.29 4.57
N LEU A 153 -5.98 2.01 5.66
CA LEU A 153 -5.19 3.04 6.35
C LEU A 153 -4.04 3.54 5.47
N LEU A 154 -3.30 2.64 4.83
CA LEU A 154 -2.17 3.03 3.99
C LEU A 154 -2.63 3.74 2.71
N SER A 155 -3.76 3.37 2.11
CA SER A 155 -4.33 4.11 0.96
C SER A 155 -4.72 5.54 1.33
N LEU A 156 -5.27 5.76 2.52
CA LEU A 156 -5.60 7.11 3.01
C LEU A 156 -4.34 7.91 3.34
N LEU A 157 -3.33 7.26 3.91
CA LEU A 157 -2.09 7.92 4.33
C LEU A 157 -1.12 8.17 3.17
N ALA A 158 -1.10 7.33 2.13
CA ALA A 158 -0.15 7.40 1.01
C ALA A 158 -0.05 8.82 0.38
N PRO A 159 -1.14 9.44 -0.11
CA PRO A 159 -1.04 10.74 -0.76
C PRO A 159 -0.62 11.85 0.21
N LEU A 160 -1.05 11.77 1.48
CA LEU A 160 -0.65 12.70 2.52
C LEU A 160 0.85 12.58 2.82
N LEU A 161 1.35 11.35 3.00
CA LEU A 161 2.74 11.10 3.33
C LEU A 161 3.66 11.46 2.17
N ILE A 162 3.33 11.09 0.93
CA ILE A 162 4.11 11.49 -0.25
C ILE A 162 4.23 13.02 -0.32
N THR A 163 3.11 13.73 -0.18
CA THR A 163 3.09 15.20 -0.23
C THR A 163 3.89 15.81 0.92
N VAL A 164 3.79 15.27 2.12
CA VAL A 164 4.57 15.73 3.29
C VAL A 164 6.06 15.52 3.03
N PHE A 165 6.50 14.30 2.70
CA PHE A 165 7.92 14.02 2.51
C PHE A 165 8.54 14.82 1.36
N LEU A 166 7.80 15.11 0.28
CA LEU A 166 8.31 15.93 -0.83
C LEU A 166 8.41 17.43 -0.55
N ASN A 167 7.64 17.95 0.41
CA ASN A 167 7.59 19.39 0.72
C ASN A 167 8.40 19.80 1.96
N PHE A 168 8.76 18.84 2.82
CA PHE A 168 9.77 19.03 3.87
C PHE A 168 11.18 18.91 3.28
#